data_AF-A0A6S7DD87-F1
#
_entry.id   AF-A0A6S7DD87-F1
#
_cell.length_a   1.000
_cell.length_b   1.000
_cell.length_c   1.000
_cell.angle_alpha   90.00
_cell.angle_beta   90.00
_cell.angle_gamma   90.00
#
_symmetry.space_group_name_H-M   'P 1'
#
loop_
_entity.id
_entity.type
_entity.pdbx_description
1 polymer ?
#
loop_
_entity_poly.entity_id
_entity_poly.type
_entity_poly.pdbx_seq_one_letter_code
_entity_poly.pdbx_strand_id
1 'polypeptide(L)'
;MGAYHAELMDDLMRVAPPFSLPHEPDEDAPTVTQEQAVAAVVACLSNEAPTAYGLTAAEWVEHLMDELADNPAAVLLVLLIGATVPSVGKFLASHLGNCIEGVANRQLSEMDPDEAEACL
;
A
#
# COMPACT_ATOMS: atom_id res chain seq x y z
N MET A 1 14.15 35.02 -42.07
CA MET A 1 14.25 34.72 -40.62
C MET A 1 12.84 34.60 -40.07
N GLY A 2 12.37 33.39 -39.75
CA GLY A 2 11.00 33.22 -39.24
C GLY A 2 10.50 31.78 -39.03
N ALA A 3 11.39 30.78 -38.92
CA ALA A 3 10.99 29.38 -38.72
C ALA A 3 11.31 28.83 -37.32
N TYR A 4 12.14 29.52 -36.52
CA TYR A 4 12.61 29.00 -35.23
C TYR A 4 11.70 29.32 -34.04
N HIS A 5 10.58 30.03 -34.26
CA HIS A 5 9.72 30.47 -33.16
C HIS A 5 8.42 29.66 -33.01
N ALA A 6 8.03 28.89 -34.03
CA ALA A 6 6.80 28.09 -34.01
C ALA A 6 7.00 26.73 -33.32
N GLU A 7 8.18 26.11 -33.48
CA GLU A 7 8.47 24.79 -32.90
C GLU A 7 8.64 24.84 -31.37
N LEU A 8 9.04 25.98 -30.81
CA LEU A 8 9.25 26.14 -29.36
C LEU A 8 7.94 26.34 -28.57
N MET A 9 6.85 26.74 -29.22
CA MET A 9 5.53 26.85 -28.58
C MET A 9 4.76 25.54 -28.52
N ASP A 10 5.03 24.60 -29.43
CA ASP A 10 4.39 23.29 -29.43
C ASP A 10 4.91 22.42 -28.28
N ASP A 11 6.19 22.58 -27.91
CA ASP A 11 6.83 21.86 -26.80
C ASP A 11 6.40 22.40 -25.41
N LEU A 12 6.02 23.69 -25.33
CA LEU A 12 5.48 24.30 -24.11
C LEU A 12 4.01 23.95 -23.84
N MET A 13 3.27 23.46 -24.85
CA MET A 13 1.88 23.00 -24.70
C MET A 13 1.76 21.50 -24.34
N ARG A 14 2.88 20.77 -24.29
CA ARG A 14 2.94 19.40 -23.79
C ARG A 14 3.11 19.30 -22.27
N VAL A 15 2.97 20.42 -21.56
CA VAL A 15 2.84 20.42 -20.10
C VAL A 15 1.42 19.95 -19.77
N ALA A 16 1.33 18.75 -19.20
CA ALA A 16 0.07 18.18 -18.74
C ALA A 16 -0.73 19.19 -17.86
N PRO A 17 -2.07 19.15 -17.89
CA PRO A 17 -2.89 20.14 -17.20
C PRO A 17 -2.64 20.12 -15.68
N PRO A 18 -2.77 21.27 -14.97
CA PRO A 18 -2.55 21.36 -13.52
C PRO A 18 -3.66 20.72 -12.67
N PHE A 19 -4.57 19.97 -13.30
CA PHE A 19 -5.65 19.24 -12.65
C PHE A 19 -5.52 17.78 -13.06
N SER A 20 -4.63 17.05 -12.39
CA SER A 20 -4.71 15.60 -12.35
C SER A 20 -6.13 15.26 -11.95
N LEU A 21 -6.86 14.58 -12.84
CA LEU A 21 -8.13 13.95 -12.52
C LEU A 21 -7.95 13.09 -11.25
N PRO A 22 -9.00 12.83 -10.46
CA PRO A 22 -8.92 11.81 -9.42
C PRO A 22 -8.30 10.58 -10.09
N HIS A 23 -7.15 10.13 -9.60
CA HIS A 23 -6.37 9.05 -10.20
C HIS A 23 -7.34 7.89 -10.41
N GLU A 24 -7.77 7.67 -11.67
CA GLU A 24 -8.54 6.48 -11.98
C GLU A 24 -7.60 5.33 -11.62
N PRO A 25 -8.05 4.36 -10.80
CA PRO A 25 -7.22 3.21 -10.48
C PRO A 25 -6.79 2.61 -11.80
N ASP A 26 -5.48 2.61 -12.06
CA ASP A 26 -4.92 2.05 -13.27
C ASP A 26 -5.26 0.55 -13.24
N GLU A 27 -6.17 0.12 -14.12
CA GLU A 27 -6.64 -1.26 -14.17
C GLU A 27 -5.49 -2.23 -14.56
N ASP A 28 -4.40 -1.69 -15.11
CA ASP A 28 -3.19 -2.45 -15.47
C ASP A 28 -2.12 -2.42 -14.36
N ALA A 29 -2.34 -1.71 -13.25
CA ALA A 29 -1.40 -1.71 -12.13
C ALA A 29 -1.31 -3.09 -11.47
N PRO A 30 -0.09 -3.55 -11.13
CA PRO A 30 0.11 -4.84 -10.50
C PRO A 30 -0.59 -4.91 -9.13
N THR A 31 -1.42 -5.94 -8.94
CA THR A 31 -2.13 -6.17 -7.67
C THR A 31 -1.68 -7.46 -7.02
N VAL A 32 -1.59 -7.45 -5.69
CA VAL A 32 -1.36 -8.63 -4.86
C VAL A 32 -2.62 -9.03 -4.12
N THR A 33 -2.76 -10.34 -3.91
CA THR A 33 -3.82 -10.88 -3.05
C THR A 33 -3.49 -10.62 -1.58
N GLN A 34 -4.53 -10.58 -0.75
CA GLN A 34 -4.38 -10.54 0.72
C GLN A 34 -3.39 -11.56 1.27
N GLU A 35 -3.43 -12.81 0.80
CA GLU A 35 -2.56 -13.88 1.32
C GLU A 35 -1.08 -13.59 1.03
N GLN A 36 -0.78 -13.14 -0.19
CA GLN A 36 0.58 -12.74 -0.57
C GLN A 36 1.05 -11.53 0.24
N ALA A 37 0.21 -10.51 0.35
CA ALA A 37 0.54 -9.28 1.06
C ALA A 37 0.82 -9.54 2.55
N VAL A 38 -0.04 -10.34 3.19
CA VAL A 38 0.16 -10.74 4.60
C VAL A 38 1.44 -11.55 4.76
N ALA A 39 1.73 -12.50 3.86
CA ALA A 39 2.95 -13.30 3.95
C ALA A 39 4.22 -12.44 3.85
N ALA A 40 4.27 -11.50 2.91
CA ALA A 40 5.39 -10.58 2.73
C ALA A 40 5.59 -9.67 3.95
N VAL A 41 4.51 -9.11 4.49
CA VAL A 41 4.57 -8.27 5.70
C VAL A 41 5.00 -9.08 6.91
N VAL A 42 4.51 -10.32 7.08
CA VAL A 42 4.96 -11.21 8.17
C VAL A 42 6.46 -11.50 8.06
N ALA A 43 6.98 -11.77 6.86
CA ALA A 43 8.42 -11.96 6.65
C ALA A 43 9.21 -10.68 6.99
N CYS A 44 8.70 -9.51 6.63
CA CYS A 44 9.30 -8.21 6.98
C CYS A 44 9.34 -7.99 8.51
N LEU A 45 8.20 -8.17 9.19
CA LEU A 45 8.10 -8.02 10.65
C LEU A 45 8.94 -9.06 11.42
N SER A 46 9.17 -10.23 10.82
CA SER A 46 10.02 -11.29 11.37
C SER A 46 11.51 -11.08 11.09
N ASN A 47 11.88 -9.99 10.40
CA ASN A 47 13.23 -9.70 9.91
C ASN A 47 13.80 -10.75 8.93
N GLU A 48 12.93 -11.52 8.28
CA GLU A 48 13.30 -12.47 7.22
C GLU A 48 13.44 -11.75 5.86
N ALA A 49 12.75 -10.62 5.69
CA ALA A 49 12.90 -9.69 4.58
C ALA A 49 13.19 -8.27 5.12
N PRO A 50 14.04 -7.47 4.44
CA PRO A 50 14.35 -6.12 4.89
C PRO A 50 13.16 -5.15 4.75
N THR A 51 12.34 -5.33 3.73
CA THR A 51 11.18 -4.50 3.39
C THR A 51 10.07 -5.35 2.76
N ALA A 52 8.84 -4.85 2.81
CA ALA A 52 7.70 -5.37 2.04
C ALA A 52 6.95 -4.20 1.40
N TYR A 53 6.79 -4.22 0.07
CA TYR A 53 6.12 -3.18 -0.72
C TYR A 53 6.68 -1.77 -0.44
N GLY A 54 8.01 -1.64 -0.45
CA GLY A 54 8.71 -0.36 -0.21
C GLY A 54 8.79 0.08 1.26
N LEU A 55 8.04 -0.55 2.17
CA LEU A 55 8.01 -0.19 3.59
C LEU A 55 8.88 -1.11 4.45
N THR A 56 9.53 -0.53 5.44
CA THR A 56 10.30 -1.23 6.48
C THR A 56 9.39 -1.82 7.55
N ALA A 57 9.94 -2.71 8.39
CA ALA A 57 9.19 -3.28 9.51
C ALA A 57 8.67 -2.21 10.49
N ALA A 58 9.41 -1.12 10.70
CA ALA A 58 9.00 -0.05 11.60
C ALA A 58 7.78 0.71 11.06
N GLU A 59 7.77 1.02 9.76
CA GLU A 59 6.65 1.70 9.08
C GLU A 59 5.41 0.80 9.05
N TRP A 60 5.58 -0.51 8.79
CA TRP A 60 4.48 -1.47 8.90
C TRP A 60 3.90 -1.54 10.31
N VAL A 61 4.72 -1.56 11.36
CA VAL A 61 4.24 -1.55 12.74
C VAL A 61 3.43 -0.30 13.04
N GLU A 62 3.88 0.87 12.60
CA GLU A 62 3.17 2.14 12.80
C GLU A 62 1.78 2.08 12.15
N HIS A 63 1.70 1.72 10.86
CA HIS A 63 0.42 1.59 10.16
C HIS A 63 -0.54 0.60 10.82
N LEU A 64 -0.05 -0.58 11.22
CA LEU A 64 -0.89 -1.60 11.84
C LEU A 64 -1.36 -1.19 13.24
N MET A 65 -0.53 -0.48 14.01
CA MET A 65 -0.89 0.00 15.33
C MET A 65 -1.93 1.13 15.27
N ASP A 66 -1.82 2.03 14.28
CA ASP A 66 -2.82 3.07 14.05
C ASP A 66 -4.18 2.44 13.68
N GLU A 67 -4.19 1.47 12.76
CA GLU A 67 -5.42 0.76 12.37
C GLU A 67 -6.05 0.02 13.58
N LEU A 68 -5.23 -0.56 14.45
CA LEU A 68 -5.70 -1.21 15.68
C LEU A 68 -6.21 -0.20 16.71
N ALA A 69 -5.58 0.96 16.85
CA ALA A 69 -6.01 2.00 17.79
C ALA A 69 -7.41 2.52 17.46
N ASP A 70 -7.74 2.60 16.18
CA ASP A 70 -9.06 3.02 15.70
C ASP A 70 -10.13 1.92 15.77
N ASN A 71 -9.76 0.70 16.17
CA ASN A 71 -10.67 -0.45 16.24
C ASN A 71 -11.01 -0.86 17.69
N PRO A 72 -12.25 -0.65 18.16
CA PRO A 72 -12.68 -1.06 19.49
C PRO A 72 -12.53 -2.57 19.77
N ALA A 73 -12.56 -3.43 18.74
CA ALA A 73 -12.33 -4.87 18.88
C ALA A 73 -10.85 -5.20 19.15
N ALA A 74 -9.92 -4.40 18.63
CA ALA A 74 -8.49 -4.51 18.91
C ALA A 74 -8.19 -4.07 20.34
N VAL A 75 -8.81 -2.98 20.80
CA VAL A 75 -8.78 -2.57 22.21
C VAL A 75 -9.34 -3.68 23.11
N LEU A 76 -10.46 -4.30 22.74
CA LEU A 76 -11.01 -5.46 23.44
C LEU A 76 -10.04 -6.65 23.46
N LEU A 77 -9.27 -6.90 22.40
CA LEU A 77 -8.31 -8.01 22.33
C LEU A 77 -7.03 -7.75 23.14
N VAL A 78 -6.58 -6.49 23.22
CA VAL A 78 -5.50 -6.06 24.14
C VAL A 78 -5.95 -6.23 25.59
N LEU A 79 -7.20 -5.87 25.89
CA LEU A 79 -7.79 -6.01 27.23
C LEU A 79 -8.16 -7.47 27.58
N LEU A 80 -8.48 -8.29 26.59
CA LEU A 80 -8.91 -9.68 26.70
C LEU A 80 -8.07 -10.53 25.74
N ILE A 81 -6.84 -10.84 26.17
CA ILE A 81 -5.83 -11.63 25.44
C ILE A 81 -6.49 -12.66 24.51
N GLY A 82 -6.17 -12.59 23.22
CA GLY A 82 -6.82 -13.29 22.09
C GLY A 82 -6.97 -14.82 22.16
N ALA A 83 -6.56 -15.45 23.26
CA ALA A 83 -6.84 -16.85 23.56
C ALA A 83 -8.28 -17.11 24.05
N THR A 84 -8.99 -16.11 24.61
CA THR A 84 -10.32 -16.33 25.23
C THR A 84 -11.51 -16.19 24.28
N VAL A 85 -11.37 -15.51 23.13
CA VAL A 85 -12.48 -15.30 22.18
C VAL A 85 -12.04 -15.47 20.71
N PRO A 86 -12.10 -16.70 20.15
CA PRO A 86 -11.60 -17.00 18.80
C PRO A 86 -12.26 -16.20 17.67
N SER A 87 -13.50 -15.75 17.83
CA SER A 87 -14.20 -14.92 16.84
C SER A 87 -13.57 -13.53 16.71
N VAL A 88 -13.10 -12.95 17.81
CA VAL A 88 -12.41 -11.65 17.80
C VAL A 88 -11.06 -11.79 17.11
N GLY A 89 -10.31 -12.87 17.38
CA GLY A 89 -9.05 -13.16 16.69
C GLY A 89 -9.23 -13.29 15.17
N LYS A 90 -10.25 -14.01 14.71
CA LYS A 90 -10.57 -14.12 13.27
C LYS A 90 -10.94 -12.78 12.64
N PHE A 91 -11.74 -11.98 13.35
CA PHE A 91 -12.12 -10.65 12.88
C PHE A 91 -10.90 -9.74 12.71
N LEU A 92 -10.00 -9.69 13.70
CA LEU A 92 -8.79 -8.87 13.60
C LEU A 92 -7.84 -9.37 12.52
N ALA A 93 -7.63 -10.68 12.39
CA ALA A 93 -6.78 -11.22 11.33
C ALA A 93 -7.32 -10.83 9.94
N SER A 94 -8.63 -10.91 9.73
CA SER A 94 -9.25 -10.48 8.47
C SER A 94 -9.17 -8.96 8.28
N HIS A 95 -9.40 -8.17 9.33
CA HIS A 95 -9.34 -6.71 9.25
C HIS A 95 -7.93 -6.19 8.95
N LEU A 96 -6.93 -6.70 9.66
CA LEU A 96 -5.52 -6.41 9.39
C LEU A 96 -5.09 -6.92 8.02
N GLY A 97 -5.56 -8.09 7.60
CA GLY A 97 -5.32 -8.61 6.26
C GLY A 97 -5.83 -7.67 5.17
N ASN A 98 -7.05 -7.14 5.33
CA ASN A 98 -7.62 -6.17 4.39
C ASN A 98 -6.82 -4.85 4.39
N CYS A 99 -6.37 -4.37 5.55
CA CYS A 99 -5.54 -3.17 5.66
C CYS A 99 -4.20 -3.36 4.95
N ILE A 100 -3.50 -4.47 5.21
CA ILE A 100 -2.24 -4.84 4.57
C ILE A 100 -2.39 -4.91 3.05
N GLU A 101 -3.42 -5.58 2.57
CA GLU A 101 -3.72 -5.67 1.13
C GLU A 101 -3.95 -4.29 0.51
N GLY A 102 -4.73 -3.43 1.18
CA GLY A 102 -5.01 -2.08 0.70
C GLY A 102 -3.77 -1.19 0.64
N VAL A 103 -2.91 -1.25 1.67
CA VAL A 103 -1.65 -0.49 1.71
C VAL A 103 -0.66 -1.05 0.68
N ALA A 104 -0.51 -2.37 0.59
CA ALA A 104 0.38 -3.01 -0.37
C ALA A 104 0.01 -2.64 -1.82
N ASN A 105 -1.26 -2.75 -2.19
CA ASN A 105 -1.71 -2.39 -3.53
C ASN A 105 -1.60 -0.89 -3.82
N ARG A 106 -1.79 -0.02 -2.81
CA ARG A 106 -1.51 1.41 -2.97
C ARG A 106 -0.03 1.66 -3.25
N GLN A 107 0.85 1.05 -2.46
CA GLN A 107 2.30 1.20 -2.66
C GLN A 107 2.73 0.68 -4.03
N LEU A 108 2.23 -0.48 -4.45
CA LEU A 108 2.48 -1.03 -5.78
C LEU A 108 2.04 -0.10 -6.92
N SER A 109 0.90 0.58 -6.75
CA SER A 109 0.43 1.55 -7.75
C SER A 109 1.26 2.84 -7.81
N GLU A 110 2.02 3.13 -6.74
CA GLU A 110 2.87 4.32 -6.64
C GLU A 110 4.35 4.02 -6.99
N MET A 111 4.73 2.74 -7.04
CA MET A 111 6.08 2.26 -7.38
C MET A 111 6.34 2.29 -8.90
N ASP A 112 7.62 2.41 -9.26
CA ASP A 112 8.03 2.22 -10.66
C ASP A 112 7.74 0.78 -11.11
N PRO A 113 7.35 0.55 -12.39
CA PRO A 113 6.91 -0.77 -12.87
C PRO A 113 7.91 -1.91 -12.61
N ASP A 114 9.21 -1.64 -12.76
CA ASP A 114 10.28 -2.63 -12.53
C ASP A 114 10.38 -3.02 -11.05
N GLU A 115 10.14 -2.08 -10.13
CA GLU A 115 10.17 -2.33 -8.69
C GLU A 115 8.89 -3.04 -8.22
N ALA A 116 7.75 -2.70 -8.82
CA ALA A 116 6.49 -3.35 -8.56
C ALA A 116 6.48 -4.81 -9.04
N GLU A 117 7.06 -5.10 -10.21
CA GLU A 117 7.22 -6.48 -10.71
C GLU A 117 8.10 -7.33 -9.79
N ALA A 118 9.12 -6.75 -9.16
CA ALA A 118 9.98 -7.45 -8.20
C ALA A 118 9.27 -7.85 -6.89
N CYS A 119 8.08 -7.30 -6.64
CA CYS A 119 7.28 -7.55 -5.43
C CYS A 119 6.15 -8.59 -5.63
N LEU A 120 5.91 -9.07 -6.86
CA LEU A 120 4.89 -10.06 -7.20
C LEU A 120 5.41 -11.50 -7.07
#